data_AF-A0A4U9I8E6-F1
#
_entry.id   AF-A0A4U9I8E6-F1
#
_cell.length_a   1.000
_cell.length_b   1.000
_cell.length_c   1.000
_cell.angle_alpha   90.00
_cell.angle_beta   90.00
_cell.angle_gamma   90.00
#
_symmetry.space_group_name_H-M   'P 1'
#
loop_
_entity.id
_entity.type
_entity.pdbx_description
1 polymer ?
#
loop_
_entity_poly.entity_id
_entity_poly.type
_entity_poly.pdbx_seq_one_letter_code
_entity_poly.pdbx_strand_id
1 'polypeptide(L)'
;MLAETDIVEAVAEQLLRHQVKNVVLDTVMLAKSGDPLLSPSAVDTLRKKLLPQVALITPNLPEAAALLDAPHARSEQEMKAQGQALLAMGCRGGADERRPSGRCRKPRLAVYP
;
A
#
# COMPACT_ATOMS: atom_id res chain seq x y z
N MET A 1 11.47 -7.99 -2.85
CA MET A 1 11.30 -6.90 -1.89
C MET A 1 11.57 -5.58 -2.60
N LEU A 2 10.72 -4.55 -2.42
CA LEU A 2 10.87 -3.24 -3.08
C LEU A 2 11.65 -2.26 -2.17
N ALA A 3 12.92 -2.57 -1.90
CA ALA A 3 13.70 -1.90 -0.85
C ALA A 3 14.01 -0.42 -1.14
N GLU A 4 14.16 -0.08 -2.42
CA GLU A 4 14.64 1.24 -2.86
C GLU A 4 13.60 1.98 -3.70
N THR A 5 13.68 3.31 -3.67
CA THR A 5 12.73 4.21 -4.35
C THR A 5 12.66 3.93 -5.85
N ASP A 6 13.80 3.77 -6.51
CA ASP A 6 13.93 3.50 -7.96
C ASP A 6 13.23 2.20 -8.37
N ILE A 7 13.33 1.14 -7.56
CA ILE A 7 12.63 -0.13 -7.80
C ILE A 7 11.12 0.08 -7.70
N VAL A 8 10.64 0.80 -6.67
CA VAL A 8 9.22 1.10 -6.50
C VAL A 8 8.67 1.90 -7.68
N GLU A 9 9.42 2.88 -8.17
CA GLU A 9 9.05 3.68 -9.34
C GLU A 9 8.98 2.84 -10.61
N ALA A 10 10.01 2.06 -10.89
CA ALA A 10 10.06 1.21 -12.07
C ALA A 10 8.88 0.23 -12.09
N VAL A 11 8.55 -0.40 -10.95
CA VAL A 11 7.39 -1.29 -10.84
C VAL A 11 6.08 -0.53 -11.05
N ALA A 12 5.90 0.63 -10.39
CA ALA A 12 4.70 1.44 -10.55
C ALA A 12 4.48 1.89 -12.00
N GLU A 13 5.54 2.24 -12.72
CA GLU A 13 5.48 2.61 -14.13
C GLU A 13 5.08 1.44 -15.03
N GLN A 14 5.67 0.25 -14.83
CA GLN A 14 5.33 -0.92 -15.64
C GLN A 14 3.89 -1.39 -15.38
N LEU A 15 3.41 -1.37 -14.14
CA LEU A 15 2.02 -1.75 -13.83
C LEU A 15 1.01 -0.85 -14.54
N LEU A 16 1.28 0.46 -14.58
CA LEU A 16 0.45 1.43 -15.28
C LEU A 16 0.52 1.21 -16.80
N ARG A 17 1.73 1.06 -17.36
CA ARG A 17 1.96 0.84 -18.79
C ARG A 17 1.21 -0.39 -19.31
N HIS A 18 1.23 -1.47 -18.55
CA HIS A 18 0.60 -2.74 -18.92
C HIS A 18 -0.86 -2.86 -18.43
N GLN A 19 -1.41 -1.83 -17.78
CA GLN A 19 -2.77 -1.79 -17.23
C GLN A 19 -3.11 -3.03 -16.38
N VAL A 20 -2.15 -3.47 -15.56
CA VAL A 20 -2.31 -4.69 -14.76
C VAL A 20 -3.42 -4.49 -13.75
N LYS A 21 -4.47 -5.31 -13.84
CA LYS A 21 -5.67 -5.14 -13.01
C LYS A 21 -5.56 -5.85 -11.66
N ASN A 22 -4.87 -6.97 -11.53
CA ASN A 22 -4.93 -7.77 -10.31
C ASN A 22 -3.58 -7.77 -9.60
N VAL A 23 -3.28 -6.66 -8.94
CA VAL A 23 -2.02 -6.46 -8.21
C VAL A 23 -2.26 -6.72 -6.72
N VAL A 24 -1.49 -7.66 -6.16
CA VAL A 24 -1.39 -7.87 -4.70
C VAL A 24 -0.07 -7.23 -4.25
N LEU A 25 -0.14 -6.35 -3.25
CA LEU A 25 1.04 -5.76 -2.62
C LEU A 25 1.24 -6.37 -1.25
N ASP A 26 2.30 -7.17 -1.15
CA ASP A 26 2.86 -7.60 0.13
C ASP A 26 3.83 -6.54 0.64
N THR A 27 3.61 -6.05 1.86
CA THR A 27 4.23 -4.82 2.38
C THR A 27 5.49 -5.07 3.17
N VAL A 28 6.21 -6.17 2.90
CA VAL A 28 7.47 -6.51 3.56
C VAL A 28 8.39 -5.28 3.63
N MET A 29 8.38 -4.61 4.79
CA MET A 29 9.10 -3.35 5.03
C MET A 29 9.83 -3.35 6.37
N LEU A 30 9.62 -4.38 7.18
CA LEU A 30 10.28 -4.61 8.46
C LEU A 30 10.86 -6.02 8.48
N ALA A 31 12.06 -6.16 9.04
CA ALA A 31 12.67 -7.46 9.28
C ALA A 31 11.92 -8.21 10.38
N LYS A 32 12.19 -9.51 10.55
CA LYS A 32 11.70 -10.26 11.73
C LYS A 32 12.15 -9.65 13.06
N SER A 33 13.26 -8.91 13.06
CA SER A 33 13.77 -8.14 14.20
C SER A 33 13.05 -6.80 14.43
N GLY A 34 12.22 -6.36 13.47
CA GLY A 34 11.57 -5.05 13.50
C GLY A 34 12.39 -3.92 12.85
N ASP A 35 13.57 -4.22 12.30
CA ASP A 35 14.40 -3.21 11.63
C ASP A 35 13.76 -2.77 10.30
N PRO A 36 13.75 -1.47 9.97
CA PRO A 36 13.31 -0.99 8.67
C PRO A 36 14.15 -1.60 7.55
N LEU A 37 13.46 -2.20 6.58
CA LEU A 37 14.10 -2.74 5.39
C LEU A 37 13.91 -1.84 4.15
N LEU A 38 12.98 -0.88 4.22
CA LEU A 38 12.79 0.16 3.21
C LEU A 38 13.36 1.47 3.74
N SER A 39 13.98 2.25 2.86
CA SER A 39 14.29 3.65 3.15
C SER A 39 12.99 4.45 3.34
N PRO A 40 12.99 5.54 4.15
CA PRO A 40 11.81 6.39 4.31
C PRO A 40 11.26 6.93 2.98
N SER A 41 12.15 7.23 2.02
CA SER A 41 11.78 7.64 0.66
C SER A 41 11.11 6.51 -0.12
N ALA A 42 11.53 5.26 0.04
CA ALA A 42 10.88 4.11 -0.60
C ALA A 42 9.45 3.91 -0.08
N VAL A 43 9.24 4.04 1.23
CA VAL A 43 7.88 3.98 1.84
C VAL A 43 7.00 5.10 1.29
N ASP A 44 7.52 6.31 1.19
CA ASP A 44 6.81 7.45 0.62
C ASP A 44 6.40 7.25 -0.84
N THR A 45 7.32 6.74 -1.65
CA THR A 45 7.06 6.45 -3.06
C THR A 45 6.07 5.30 -3.22
N LEU A 46 6.14 4.28 -2.36
CA LEU A 46 5.18 3.18 -2.33
C LEU A 46 3.77 3.72 -2.05
N ARG A 47 3.63 4.60 -1.06
CA ARG A 47 2.35 5.25 -0.71
C ARG A 47 1.77 6.08 -1.85
N LYS A 48 2.62 6.86 -2.53
CA LYS A 48 2.19 7.84 -3.54
C LYS A 48 1.98 7.24 -4.94
N LYS A 49 2.83 6.29 -5.36
CA LYS A 49 2.88 5.79 -6.74
C LYS A 49 2.37 4.36 -6.90
N LEU A 50 2.68 3.47 -5.96
CA LEU A 50 2.35 2.05 -6.09
C LEU A 50 0.99 1.70 -5.49
N LEU A 51 0.73 2.15 -4.26
CA LEU A 51 -0.50 1.84 -3.52
C LEU A 51 -1.81 2.17 -4.27
N PRO A 52 -1.92 3.27 -5.04
CA PRO A 52 -3.14 3.55 -5.82
C PRO A 52 -3.43 2.55 -6.95
N GLN A 53 -2.44 1.75 -7.36
CA GLN A 53 -2.57 0.77 -8.44
C GLN A 53 -2.94 -0.63 -7.92
N VAL A 54 -2.91 -0.82 -6.61
CA VAL A 54 -3.03 -2.12 -5.96
C VAL A 54 -4.49 -2.51 -5.76
N ALA A 55 -4.80 -3.79 -6.02
CA ALA A 55 -6.13 -4.35 -5.81
C ALA A 55 -6.30 -4.92 -4.40
N LEU A 56 -5.23 -5.42 -3.79
CA LEU A 56 -5.20 -6.02 -2.46
C LEU A 56 -3.87 -5.71 -1.78
N ILE A 57 -3.90 -5.21 -0.55
CA ILE A 57 -2.71 -5.01 0.29
C ILE A 57 -2.76 -5.96 1.49
N THR A 58 -1.61 -6.50 1.91
CA THR A 58 -1.50 -7.55 2.94
C THR A 58 -0.55 -7.16 4.10
N PRO A 59 -0.72 -6.00 4.77
CA PRO A 59 0.17 -5.63 5.86
C PRO A 59 -0.11 -6.41 7.14
N ASN A 60 0.97 -6.71 7.87
CA ASN A 60 0.86 -7.03 9.29
C ASN A 60 0.70 -5.74 10.14
N LEU A 61 0.55 -5.88 11.46
CA LEU A 61 0.29 -4.73 12.35
C LEU A 61 1.42 -3.67 12.36
N PRO A 62 2.71 -4.04 12.53
CA PRO A 62 3.81 -3.08 12.40
C PRO A 62 3.87 -2.36 11.05
N GLU A 63 3.64 -3.08 9.96
CA GLU A 63 3.67 -2.51 8.60
C GLU A 63 2.51 -1.55 8.37
N ALA A 64 1.31 -1.89 8.84
CA ALA A 64 0.13 -1.02 8.75
C ALA A 64 0.36 0.31 9.49
N ALA A 65 0.95 0.23 10.69
CA ALA A 65 1.29 1.39 11.48
C ALA A 65 2.34 2.28 10.79
N ALA A 66 3.40 1.68 10.22
CA ALA A 66 4.44 2.40 9.50
C ALA A 66 3.92 3.06 8.21
N LEU A 67 3.02 2.41 7.46
CA LEU A 67 2.37 2.99 6.29
C LEU A 67 1.48 4.20 6.65
N LEU A 68 0.81 4.14 7.80
CA LEU A 68 -0.08 5.20 8.28
C LEU A 68 0.62 6.31 9.05
N ASP A 69 1.91 6.15 9.35
CA ASP A 69 2.63 7.00 10.30
C ASP A 69 1.89 7.10 11.65
N ALA A 70 1.53 5.94 12.19
CA ALA A 70 0.73 5.78 13.40
C ALA A 70 1.38 4.80 14.39
N PRO A 71 0.99 4.80 15.68
CA PRO A 71 1.39 3.77 16.63
C PRO A 71 0.90 2.37 16.21
N HIS A 72 1.56 1.30 16.68
CA HIS A 72 1.06 -0.06 16.50
C HIS A 72 -0.31 -0.23 17.13
N ALA A 73 -1.27 -0.79 16.39
CA ALA A 73 -2.56 -1.17 16.94
C ALA A 73 -2.40 -2.18 18.08
N ARG A 74 -3.03 -1.92 19.22
CA ARG A 74 -3.02 -2.77 20.42
C ARG A 74 -4.35 -3.46 20.69
N SER A 75 -5.36 -3.15 19.89
CA SER A 75 -6.69 -3.73 19.98
C SER A 75 -7.24 -4.06 18.59
N GLU A 76 -8.20 -4.96 18.53
CA GLU A 76 -8.90 -5.30 17.29
C GLU A 76 -9.61 -4.06 16.69
N GLN A 77 -10.10 -3.16 17.54
CA GLN A 77 -10.72 -1.92 17.11
C GLN A 77 -9.72 -0.98 16.42
N GLU A 78 -8.52 -0.82 16.99
CA GLU A 78 -7.44 -0.05 16.37
C GLU A 78 -6.97 -0.72 15.06
N MET A 79 -6.85 -2.04 15.04
CA MET A 79 -6.50 -2.80 13.82
C MET A 79 -7.52 -2.53 12.70
N LYS A 80 -8.82 -2.61 13.00
CA LYS A 80 -9.89 -2.30 12.04
C LYS A 80 -9.82 -0.84 11.57
N ALA A 81 -9.57 0.10 12.48
CA ALA A 81 -9.45 1.52 12.15
C ALA A 81 -8.26 1.79 11.21
N GLN A 82 -7.09 1.21 11.51
CA GLN A 82 -5.92 1.27 10.63
C GLN A 82 -6.21 0.65 9.26
N GLY A 83 -6.90 -0.49 9.25
CA GLY A 83 -7.33 -1.13 8.01
C GLY A 83 -8.19 -0.20 7.14
N GLN A 84 -9.18 0.47 7.73
CA GLN A 84 -10.02 1.44 7.01
C GLN A 84 -9.21 2.64 6.50
N ALA A 85 -8.25 3.13 7.29
CA ALA A 85 -7.38 4.22 6.88
C ALA A 85 -6.51 3.85 5.66
N LEU A 86 -5.95 2.64 5.63
CA LEU A 86 -5.19 2.10 4.49
C LEU A 86 -6.06 1.97 3.23
N LEU A 87 -7.30 1.48 3.38
CA LEU A 87 -8.26 1.42 2.27
C LEU A 87 -8.54 2.81 1.68
N ALA A 88 -8.56 3.85 2.52
CA ALA A 88 -8.73 5.24 2.09
C ALA A 88 -7.48 5.81 1.40
N MET A 89 -6.28 5.28 1.64
CA MET A 89 -5.06 5.75 0.97
C MET A 89 -5.01 5.38 -0.51
N GLY A 90 -5.50 4.20 -0.88
CA GLY A 90 -5.60 3.81 -2.29
C GLY A 90 -6.61 4.64 -3.10
N CYS A 91 -7.37 5.53 -2.45
CA CYS A 91 -8.23 6.50 -3.12
C CYS A 91 -7.54 7.78 -3.64
N ARG A 92 -6.22 7.95 -3.44
CA ARG A 92 -5.55 9.24 -3.68
C ARG A 92 -4.82 9.35 -5.02
N GLY A 93 -4.76 8.29 -5.82
CA GLY A 93 -4.28 8.36 -7.20
C GLY A 93 -5.43 8.68 -8.15
N GLY A 94 -5.23 9.66 -9.03
CA GLY A 94 -6.24 10.34 -9.83
C GLY A 94 -7.27 9.43 -10.51
N ALA A 95 -8.42 10.03 -10.82
CA ALA A 95 -9.37 9.44 -11.76
C ALA A 95 -8.58 8.97 -12.99
N ASP A 96 -8.59 7.66 -13.23
CA ASP A 96 -8.20 7.15 -14.53
C ASP A 96 -9.22 7.71 -15.52
N GLU A 97 -8.90 8.84 -16.15
CA GLU A 97 -9.75 9.50 -17.16
C GLU A 97 -10.03 8.58 -18.37
N ARG A 98 -9.31 7.45 -18.48
CA ARG A 98 -9.53 6.40 -19.48
C ARG A 98 -10.42 5.25 -18.99
N ARG A 99 -10.98 5.33 -17.79
CA ARG A 99 -12.03 4.41 -17.32
C ARG A 99 -13.43 5.03 -17.50
N PRO A 100 -14.39 4.31 -18.12
CA PRO A 100 -15.76 4.80 -18.32
C PRO A 100 -16.58 4.93 -17.03
N SER A 101 -16.00 4.66 -15.86
CA SER A 101 -16.60 4.91 -14.57
C SER A 101 -15.55 5.56 -13.68
N GLY A 102 -15.70 6.85 -13.35
CA GLY A 102 -14.81 7.64 -12.50
C GLY A 102 -14.72 7.19 -11.04
N ARG A 103 -14.72 5.88 -10.78
CA ARG A 103 -14.58 5.27 -9.46
C ARG A 103 -13.12 4.91 -9.23
N CYS A 104 -12.51 5.60 -8.28
CA CYS A 104 -11.21 5.23 -7.75
C CYS A 104 -11.28 3.80 -7.18
N ARG A 105 -10.33 2.95 -7.55
CA ARG A 105 -10.30 1.57 -7.09
C ARG A 105 -9.72 1.54 -5.68
N LYS A 106 -10.58 1.40 -4.68
CA LYS A 106 -10.12 1.10 -3.33
C LYS A 106 -9.40 -0.26 -3.34
N PRO A 107 -8.17 -0.36 -2.83
CA PRO A 107 -7.59 -1.65 -2.53
C PRO A 107 -8.53 -2.39 -1.58
N ARG A 108 -8.44 -3.71 -1.54
CA ARG A 108 -9.01 -4.52 -0.46
C ARG A 108 -7.91 -4.76 0.56
N LEU A 109 -8.29 -5.05 1.80
CA LEU A 109 -7.37 -5.43 2.87
C LEU A 109 -7.56 -6.91 3.14
N ALA A 110 -6.50 -7.69 3.07
CA ALA A 110 -6.51 -9.05 3.57
C ALA A 110 -6.35 -8.99 5.10
N VAL A 111 -7.47 -8.88 5.81
CA VAL A 111 -7.47 -9.02 7.27
C VAL A 111 -7.64 -10.50 7.56
N TYR A 112 -6.65 -11.13 8.21
CA TYR A 112 -6.85 -12.43 8.83
C TYR A 112 -7.78 -12.25 10.04
N PRO A 113 -8.81 -13.09 10.22
CA PRO A 113 -9.68 -13.06 11.39
C PRO A 113 -8.90 -13.33 12.69
#